data_AF-A0A508WSU6-F1
#
_entry.id   AF-A0A508WSU6-F1
#
_cell.length_a   1.000
_cell.length_b   1.000
_cell.length_c   1.000
_cell.angle_alpha   90.00
_cell.angle_beta   90.00
_cell.angle_gamma   90.00
#
_symmetry.space_group_name_H-M   'P 1'
#
loop_
_entity.id
_entity.type
_entity.pdbx_description
1 polymer ?
#
loop_
_entity_poly.entity_id
_entity_poly.type
_entity_poly.pdbx_seq_one_letter_code
_entity_poly.pdbx_strand_id
1 'polypeptide(L)' 'MHRPAPSIEQRFAVEIALLLDRGLSLGDIAKECAVSRQTIWRLAVGDARKVSWEVGCKVEKGLGRLRGE' A
#
# COMPACT_ATOMS: atom_id res chain seq x y z
N MET A 1 8.51 -23.86 -12.65
CA MET A 1 8.45 -22.38 -12.77
C MET A 1 8.60 -21.79 -11.36
N HIS A 2 9.78 -21.29 -11.00
CA HIS A 2 9.94 -20.54 -9.74
C HIS A 2 9.20 -19.20 -9.92
N ARG A 3 8.02 -19.05 -9.31
CA ARG A 3 7.38 -17.74 -9.21
C ARG A 3 8.22 -16.94 -8.22
N PRO A 4 8.86 -15.83 -8.62
CA PRO A 4 9.59 -14.99 -7.68
C PRO A 4 8.61 -14.50 -6.61
N ALA A 5 9.09 -14.37 -5.37
CA ALA A 5 8.29 -13.81 -4.29
C ALA A 5 7.77 -12.42 -4.72
N PRO A 6 6.51 -12.08 -4.40
CA PRO A 6 5.95 -10.79 -4.78
C PRO A 6 6.78 -9.66 -4.17
N SER A 7 7.05 -8.62 -4.97
CA SER A 7 7.75 -7.42 -4.48
C SER A 7 6.94 -6.75 -3.38
N ILE A 8 7.59 -5.92 -2.57
CA ILE A 8 6.90 -5.22 -1.49
C ILE A 8 5.78 -4.31 -2.03
N GLU A 9 5.99 -3.69 -3.19
CA GLU A 9 4.99 -2.88 -3.87
C GLU A 9 3.79 -3.72 -4.31
N GLN A 10 4.01 -4.95 -4.79
CA GLN A 10 2.92 -5.87 -5.13
C GLN A 10 2.12 -6.28 -3.90
N ARG A 11 2.78 -6.47 -2.75
CA ARG A 11 2.09 -6.75 -1.48
C ARG A 11 1.22 -5.56 -1.06
N PHE A 12 1.79 -4.34 -1.11
CA PHE A 12 1.03 -3.12 -0.83
C PHE A 12 -0.15 -2.93 -1.78
N ALA A 13 0.01 -3.21 -3.07
CA ALA A 13 -1.08 -3.12 -4.04
C ALA A 13 -2.26 -4.03 -3.67
N VAL A 14 -1.97 -5.29 -3.29
CA VAL A 14 -2.99 -6.25 -2.83
C VAL A 14 -3.67 -5.77 -1.55
N GLU A 15 -2.91 -5.32 -0.56
CA GLU A 15 -3.46 -4.82 0.70
C GLU A 15 -4.33 -3.57 0.51
N ILE A 16 -3.89 -2.62 -0.32
CA ILE A 16 -4.67 -1.44 -0.66
C ILE A 16 -5.97 -1.85 -1.35
N ALA A 17 -5.93 -2.78 -2.31
CA ALA A 17 -7.14 -3.26 -2.98
C ALA A 17 -8.15 -3.89 -2.01
N LEU A 18 -7.67 -4.67 -1.02
CA LEU A 18 -8.53 -5.23 0.03
C LEU A 18 -9.17 -4.16 0.91
N LEU A 19 -8.43 -3.10 1.26
CA LEU A 19 -8.96 -1.99 2.05
C LEU A 19 -9.98 -1.16 1.27
N LEU A 20 -9.77 -0.98 -0.04
CA LEU A 20 -10.75 -0.35 -0.93
C LEU A 20 -12.04 -1.17 -1.01
N ASP A 21 -11.94 -2.51 -1.12
CA ASP A 21 -13.08 -3.42 -1.13
C ASP A 21 -13.86 -3.40 0.20
N ARG A 22 -13.16 -3.21 1.32
CA ARG A 22 -13.75 -2.94 2.65
C ARG A 22 -14.41 -1.56 2.79
N GLY A 23 -14.33 -0.71 1.76
CA GLY A 23 -14.98 0.60 1.70
C GLY A 23 -14.12 1.77 2.17
N LEU A 24 -12.82 1.58 2.45
CA LEU A 24 -11.94 2.70 2.75
C LEU A 24 -11.63 3.49 1.48
N SER A 25 -11.52 4.80 1.58
CA SER A 25 -11.06 5.61 0.46
C SER A 25 -9.53 5.64 0.39
N LEU A 26 -8.98 5.93 -0.80
CA LEU A 26 -7.55 6.20 -0.96
C LEU A 26 -7.06 7.35 -0.05
N GLY A 27 -7.94 8.28 0.32
CA GLY A 27 -7.64 9.38 1.23
C GLY A 27 -7.44 8.90 2.66
N ASP A 28 -8.30 8.01 3.14
CA ASP A 28 -8.22 7.43 4.48
C ASP A 28 -6.95 6.58 4.61
N ILE A 29 -6.67 5.76 3.60
CA ILE A 29 -5.46 4.92 3.56
C ILE A 29 -4.21 5.80 3.57
N ALA A 30 -4.19 6.87 2.76
CA ALA A 30 -3.05 7.79 2.69
C ALA A 30 -2.81 8.53 4.01
N LYS A 31 -3.89 8.96 4.67
CA LYS A 31 -3.85 9.62 5.98
C LYS A 31 -3.25 8.69 7.03
N GLU A 32 -3.71 7.44 7.09
CA GLU A 32 -3.21 6.47 8.07
C GLU A 32 -1.75 6.06 7.79
N CYS A 33 -1.37 5.98 6.52
CA CYS A 33 0.00 5.72 6.09
C CYS A 33 0.92 6.95 6.16
N ALA A 34 0.42 8.14 6.52
CA ALA A 34 1.19 9.39 6.53
C ALA A 34 1.96 9.67 5.21
N VAL A 35 1.32 9.41 4.07
CA VAL A 35 1.87 9.68 2.72
C VAL A 35 0.83 10.40 1.87
N SER A 36 1.24 10.85 0.68
CA SER A 36 0.30 11.50 -0.24
C SER A 36 -0.72 10.50 -0.81
N ARG A 37 -1.93 10.98 -1.12
CA ARG A 37 -2.95 10.19 -1.85
C ARG A 37 -2.42 9.67 -3.19
N GLN A 38 -1.59 10.46 -3.87
CA GLN A 38 -0.98 10.06 -5.15
C GLN A 38 -0.02 8.88 -4.98
N THR A 39 0.71 8.81 -3.85
CA THR A 39 1.59 7.68 -3.52
C THR A 39 0.79 6.38 -3.37
N ILE A 40 -0.31 6.40 -2.60
CA ILE A 40 -1.18 5.23 -2.43
C ILE A 40 -1.81 4.83 -3.76
N TRP A 41 -2.28 5.80 -4.56
CA TRP A 41 -2.84 5.51 -5.88
C TRP A 41 -1.82 4.82 -6.81
N ARG A 42 -0.58 5.32 -6.88
CA ARG A 42 0.48 4.68 -7.69
C ARG A 42 0.80 3.26 -7.22
N LEU A 43 0.74 3.00 -5.91
CA LEU A 43 0.90 1.67 -5.36
C LEU A 43 -0.27 0.76 -5.74
N ALA A 44 -1.50 1.26 -5.61
CA ALA A 44 -2.71 0.50 -5.93
C ALA A 44 -2.75 0.05 -7.40
N VAL A 45 -2.35 0.92 -8.33
CA VAL A 45 -2.36 0.60 -9.77
C VAL A 45 -1.08 -0.09 -10.26
N GLY A 46 -0.10 -0.32 -9.38
CA GLY A 46 1.17 -0.98 -9.74
C GLY A 46 2.15 -0.11 -10.55
N ASP A 47 1.96 1.20 -10.59
CA ASP A 47 2.83 2.16 -11.30
C ASP A 47 4.07 2.57 -10.45
N ALA A 48 4.13 2.16 -9.18
CA ALA A 48 5.28 2.41 -8.32
C ALA A 48 6.49 1.56 -8.74
N ARG A 49 7.42 2.16 -9.50
CA ARG A 49 8.68 1.51 -9.94
C ARG A 49 9.50 0.93 -8.79
N LYS A 50 9.64 1.70 -7.70
CA LYS A 50 10.29 1.29 -6.44
C LYS A 50 9.96 2.32 -5.37
N VAL A 51 9.42 1.91 -4.24
CA VAL A 51 9.21 2.85 -3.13
C VAL A 51 10.52 3.07 -2.37
N SER A 52 10.72 4.28 -1.86
CA SER A 52 11.84 4.51 -0.93
C SER A 52 11.58 3.73 0.37
N TRP A 53 12.65 3.37 1.08
CA TRP A 53 12.54 2.65 2.35
C TRP A 53 11.63 3.37 3.35
N GLU A 54 11.76 4.69 3.48
CA GLU A 54 10.93 5.50 4.37
C GLU A 54 9.44 5.41 4.01
N VAL A 55 9.10 5.54 2.72
CA VAL A 55 7.72 5.42 2.24
C VAL A 55 7.21 4.01 2.47
N GLY A 56 8.03 2.99 2.23
CA GLY A 56 7.70 1.59 2.49
C GLY A 56 7.35 1.35 3.96
N CYS A 57 8.19 1.80 4.90
CA CYS A 57 7.91 1.67 6.33
C CYS A 57 6.65 2.42 6.78
N LYS A 58 6.39 3.59 6.21
CA LYS A 58 5.19 4.38 6.50
C LYS A 58 3.92 3.66 6.03
N VAL A 59 3.94 3.15 4.80
CA VAL A 59 2.82 2.39 4.21
C VAL A 59 2.61 1.08 4.97
N GLU A 60 3.64 0.28 5.22
CA GLU A 60 3.54 -0.98 5.96
C GLU A 60 2.91 -0.79 7.34
N LYS A 61 3.36 0.21 8.10
CA LYS A 61 2.78 0.53 9.42
C LYS A 61 1.32 1.00 9.33
N GLY A 62 1.00 1.86 8.37
CA GLY A 62 -0.36 2.35 8.19
C GLY A 62 -1.33 1.25 7.79
N LEU A 63 -0.94 0.39 6.84
CA LEU A 63 -1.72 -0.77 6.42
C LEU A 63 -1.94 -1.76 7.58
N GLY A 64 -0.92 -2.02 8.41
CA GLY A 64 -1.06 -2.83 9.61
C GLY A 64 -2.14 -2.31 10.56
N ARG A 65 -2.14 -0.99 10.83
CA ARG A 65 -3.17 -0.36 11.67
C ARG A 65 -4.58 -0.48 11.09
N LEU A 66 -4.74 -0.31 9.77
CA LEU A 66 -6.05 -0.47 9.09
C LEU A 66 -6.53 -1.93 9.03
N ARG A 67 -5.61 -2.88 9.14
CA ARG A 67 -5.91 -4.31 9.26
C ARG A 67 -6.43 -4.67 10.65
N GLY A 68 -6.13 -3.84 11.67
CA GLY A 68 -6.47 -4.10 13.06
C GLY A 68 -5.37 -4.85 13.83
N GLU A 69 -4.12 -4.73 13.37
CA GLU A 69 -2.91 -5.19 14.07
C GLU A 69 -2.22 -4.08 14.86
#